data_AF-A0A6G0YEX1-F1
#
_entry.id   AF-A0A6G0YEX1-F1
#
_cell.length_a   1.000
_cell.length_b   1.000
_cell.length_c   1.000
_cell.angle_alpha   90.00
_cell.angle_beta   90.00
_cell.angle_gamma   90.00
#
_symmetry.space_group_name_H-M   'P 1'
#
loop_
_entity.id
_entity.type
_entity.pdbx_description
1 polymer ?
#
loop_
_entity_poly.entity_id
_entity_poly.type
_entity_poly.pdbx_seq_one_letter_code
_entity_poly.pdbx_strand_id
1 'polypeptide(L)'
;MLNALSRAAIGALKASKSNLTPKIVQNELPKAMVATTSTSNNKAAVKPKAGTSQGRIVAVIGAVVDVQFDEELPPILNALEVQNRSPRLVLEVAQHLGENTVRTIAMDGTEGLVRGQEVLDCGSPIRIPVGAETLGRIINVIGEPIDERGPIDTDKTAPIHAEAPPFVEMSVEQEILVTGIKVVDLLAPYVKGGKIGLFGGAGVGK
;
A
#
# COMPACT_ATOMS: atom_id res chain seq x y z
N MET A 1 11.77 38.75 -52.93
CA MET A 1 11.92 40.19 -52.64
C MET A 1 11.08 40.48 -51.41
N LEU A 2 11.70 40.53 -50.23
CA LEU A 2 12.21 41.73 -49.54
C LEU A 2 11.18 42.37 -48.58
N ASN A 3 11.55 42.32 -47.30
CA ASN A 3 11.12 43.06 -46.10
C ASN A 3 10.57 44.49 -46.30
N ALA A 4 9.70 44.93 -45.37
CA ALA A 4 9.92 46.06 -44.42
C ALA A 4 8.56 46.47 -43.78
N LEU A 5 8.32 46.38 -42.46
CA LEU A 5 8.74 47.27 -41.36
C LEU A 5 8.39 48.76 -41.50
N SER A 6 7.50 49.25 -40.62
CA SER A 6 7.58 50.54 -39.86
C SER A 6 6.19 50.83 -39.22
N ARG A 7 5.93 50.73 -37.91
CA ARG A 7 6.26 51.59 -36.73
C ARG A 7 5.82 53.07 -36.78
N ALA A 8 4.85 53.38 -35.90
CA ALA A 8 4.92 54.35 -34.77
C ALA A 8 4.15 55.70 -34.81
N ALA A 9 3.82 56.12 -33.56
CA ALA A 9 3.35 57.41 -33.01
C ALA A 9 1.82 57.64 -32.96
N ILE A 10 1.12 57.69 -31.80
CA ILE A 10 1.19 58.50 -30.55
C ILE A 10 0.56 59.91 -30.67
N GLY A 11 -0.49 60.14 -29.85
CA GLY A 11 -1.06 61.44 -29.47
C GLY A 11 -2.40 61.22 -28.72
N ALA A 12 -2.46 61.19 -27.38
CA ALA A 12 -2.50 62.30 -26.41
C ALA A 12 -3.87 63.03 -26.32
N LEU A 13 -4.64 62.75 -25.25
CA LEU A 13 -5.68 63.64 -24.72
C LEU A 13 -5.70 63.57 -23.18
N LYS A 14 -5.47 64.74 -22.56
CA LYS A 14 -5.42 65.08 -21.12
C LYS A 14 -6.82 65.01 -20.49
N ALA A 15 -7.00 64.32 -19.35
CA ALA A 15 -6.92 64.80 -17.96
C ALA A 15 -8.28 65.23 -17.35
N SER A 16 -8.73 64.48 -16.34
CA SER A 16 -9.45 65.03 -15.19
C SER A 16 -8.98 64.30 -13.93
N LYS A 17 -8.61 65.09 -12.92
CA LYS A 17 -7.95 64.68 -11.69
C LYS A 17 -9.00 64.38 -10.61
N SER A 18 -8.77 63.32 -9.83
CA SER A 18 -9.05 63.34 -8.39
C SER A 18 -8.03 62.47 -7.67
N ASN A 19 -7.14 63.15 -6.95
CA ASN A 19 -6.16 62.63 -6.01
C ASN A 19 -6.85 61.80 -4.92
N LEU A 20 -6.17 60.76 -4.41
CA LEU A 20 -6.01 60.47 -2.96
C LEU A 20 -5.30 59.12 -2.73
N THR A 21 -4.02 59.20 -2.37
CA THR A 21 -3.29 58.33 -1.41
C THR A 21 -2.15 59.21 -0.82
N PRO A 22 -1.39 58.84 0.22
CA PRO A 22 -1.49 57.74 1.19
C PRO A 22 -1.35 58.22 2.67
N LYS A 23 -1.75 57.42 3.68
CA LYS A 23 -1.17 57.56 5.04
C LYS A 23 -1.02 56.21 5.75
N ILE A 24 0.21 56.00 6.19
CA ILE A 24 0.74 54.99 7.11
C ILE A 24 0.22 55.29 8.52
N VAL A 25 -0.29 54.29 9.24
CA VAL A 25 -0.27 54.24 10.71
C VAL A 25 -0.05 52.80 11.15
N GLN A 26 1.09 52.61 11.83
CA GLN A 26 1.46 51.45 12.63
C GLN A 26 0.58 51.38 13.88
N ASN A 27 0.18 50.18 14.31
CA ASN A 27 -0.04 49.81 15.72
C ASN A 27 -0.24 48.28 15.77
N GLU A 28 0.79 47.53 16.16
CA GLU A 28 1.03 47.05 17.53
C GLU A 28 0.18 45.83 17.91
N LEU A 29 0.83 44.67 17.84
CA LEU A 29 0.40 43.39 18.40
C LEU A 29 0.48 43.41 19.93
N PRO A 30 -0.51 42.89 20.68
CA PRO A 30 -0.28 42.52 22.07
C PRO A 30 0.41 41.14 22.13
N LYS A 31 1.59 41.12 22.75
CA LYS A 31 2.26 39.91 23.26
C LYS A 31 1.53 39.41 24.53
N ALA A 32 1.02 38.18 24.50
CA ALA A 32 0.96 37.24 25.62
C ALA A 32 0.54 35.85 25.08
N MET A 33 1.50 34.98 24.78
CA MET A 33 1.78 33.77 25.58
C MET A 33 0.59 32.80 25.72
N VAL A 34 0.52 31.80 24.83
CA VAL A 34 0.61 30.37 25.21
C VAL A 34 1.29 29.64 24.04
N ALA A 35 2.42 29.01 24.33
CA ALA A 35 3.14 28.14 23.43
C ALA A 35 2.34 26.84 23.24
N THR A 36 1.88 26.58 22.02
CA THR A 36 1.58 25.21 21.59
C THR A 36 2.52 24.89 20.45
N THR A 37 3.61 24.25 20.85
CA THR A 37 4.68 23.73 20.00
C THR A 37 4.09 22.95 18.84
N SER A 38 4.51 23.35 17.64
CA SER A 38 4.41 22.59 16.40
C SER A 38 5.01 21.19 16.59
N THR A 39 4.16 20.17 16.67
CA THR A 39 4.60 18.78 16.43
C THR A 39 4.12 18.40 15.04
N SER A 40 4.97 18.65 14.06
CA SER A 40 4.93 17.93 12.79
C SER A 40 5.10 16.44 13.12
N ASN A 41 4.02 15.68 13.13
CA ASN A 41 4.08 14.22 13.18
C ASN A 41 4.63 13.71 11.84
N ASN A 42 5.95 13.84 11.69
CA ASN A 42 6.72 13.05 10.76
C ASN A 42 6.69 11.61 11.30
N LYS A 43 5.69 10.82 10.90
CA LYS A 43 5.84 9.37 10.90
C LYS A 43 6.93 9.08 9.88
N ALA A 44 8.18 9.11 10.35
CA ALA A 44 9.30 8.56 9.62
C ALA A 44 8.93 7.13 9.27
N ALA A 45 8.84 6.83 7.97
CA ALA A 45 8.80 5.46 7.50
C ALA A 45 10.00 4.75 8.12
N VAL A 46 9.72 3.84 9.05
CA VAL A 46 10.74 2.95 9.62
C VAL A 46 11.30 2.19 8.44
N LYS A 47 12.54 2.52 8.05
CA LYS A 47 13.28 1.70 7.08
C LYS A 47 13.29 0.28 7.65
N PRO A 48 12.92 -0.76 6.88
CA PRO A 48 13.05 -2.11 7.38
C PRO A 48 14.53 -2.32 7.67
N LYS A 49 14.86 -2.41 8.95
CA LYS A 49 16.15 -2.93 9.37
C LYS A 49 16.14 -4.36 8.84
N ALA A 50 17.10 -4.72 8.01
CA ALA A 50 17.24 -6.07 7.50
C ALA A 50 17.58 -6.99 8.68
N GLY A 51 16.55 -7.38 9.42
CA GLY A 51 16.64 -8.24 10.58
C GLY A 51 16.77 -9.65 10.06
N THR A 52 18.00 -10.12 9.90
CA THR A 52 18.32 -11.55 9.79
C THR A 52 18.15 -12.20 11.16
N SER A 53 17.01 -11.97 11.84
CA SER A 53 16.72 -12.67 13.09
C SER A 53 16.32 -14.09 12.74
N GLN A 54 16.93 -15.05 13.43
CA GLN A 54 16.65 -16.46 13.25
C GLN A 54 15.77 -16.93 14.41
N GLY A 55 14.77 -17.72 14.07
CA GLY A 55 13.88 -18.38 15.01
C GLY A 55 13.90 -19.89 14.80
N ARG A 56 13.27 -20.60 15.73
CA ARG A 56 13.12 -22.06 15.70
C ARG A 56 11.67 -22.44 15.92
N ILE A 57 11.20 -23.43 15.17
CA ILE A 57 9.83 -23.95 15.33
C ILE A 57 9.70 -24.64 16.69
N VAL A 58 8.74 -24.22 17.51
CA VAL A 58 8.45 -24.83 18.81
C VAL A 58 7.25 -25.77 18.72
N ALA A 59 6.22 -25.38 17.96
CA ALA A 59 5.02 -26.19 17.77
C ALA A 59 4.45 -26.04 16.36
N VAL A 60 3.79 -27.10 15.89
CA VAL A 60 3.06 -27.15 14.61
C VAL A 60 1.69 -27.74 14.91
N ILE A 61 0.64 -26.96 14.66
CA ILE A 61 -0.76 -27.31 14.92
C ILE A 61 -1.56 -27.00 13.65
N GLY A 62 -1.64 -27.97 12.75
CA GLY A 62 -2.27 -27.78 11.43
C GLY A 62 -1.56 -26.66 10.65
N ALA A 63 -2.32 -25.65 10.22
CA ALA A 63 -1.80 -24.48 9.51
C ALA A 63 -1.12 -23.43 10.42
N VAL A 64 -1.15 -23.63 11.74
CA VAL A 64 -0.57 -22.71 12.72
C VAL A 64 0.79 -23.22 13.17
N VAL A 65 1.81 -22.38 13.06
CA VAL A 65 3.18 -22.72 13.47
C VAL A 65 3.66 -21.69 14.49
N ASP A 66 4.09 -22.15 15.66
CA ASP A 66 4.67 -21.29 16.68
C ASP A 66 6.19 -21.31 16.53
N VAL A 67 6.79 -20.13 16.42
CA VAL A 67 8.23 -19.93 16.18
C VAL A 67 8.79 -19.08 17.31
N GLN A 68 9.85 -19.56 17.95
CA GLN A 68 10.55 -18.83 19.01
C GLN A 68 11.81 -18.18 18.46
N PHE A 69 12.01 -16.91 18.81
CA PHE A 69 13.18 -16.13 18.47
C PHE A 69 14.02 -15.89 19.72
N ASP A 70 15.35 -15.94 19.60
CA ASP A 70 16.22 -15.72 20.77
C ASP A 70 16.42 -14.22 21.06
N GLU A 71 16.38 -13.39 20.02
CA GLU A 71 16.65 -11.95 20.09
C GLU A 71 15.43 -11.10 19.71
N GLU A 72 15.47 -10.48 18.52
CA GLU A 72 14.46 -9.53 18.06
C GLU A 72 13.23 -10.28 17.52
N LEU A 73 12.08 -10.03 18.15
CA LEU A 73 10.79 -10.54 17.73
C LEU A 73 10.33 -9.87 16.44
N PRO A 74 10.05 -10.64 15.37
CA PRO A 74 9.51 -10.07 14.14
C PRO A 74 8.14 -9.39 14.37
N PRO A 75 7.89 -8.22 13.75
CA PRO A 75 6.58 -7.57 13.79
C PRO A 75 5.43 -8.47 13.33
N ILE A 76 4.22 -8.14 13.79
CA ILE A 76 3.00 -8.73 13.23
C ILE A 76 2.94 -8.40 11.73
N LEU A 77 2.45 -9.35 10.93
CA LEU A 77 2.37 -9.33 9.46
C LEU A 77 3.70 -9.54 8.72
N ASN A 78 4.84 -9.70 9.42
CA ASN A 78 6.09 -10.08 8.75
C ASN A 78 6.01 -11.49 8.16
N ALA A 79 6.66 -11.66 7.01
CA ALA A 79 6.93 -12.95 6.42
C ALA A 79 8.17 -13.58 7.04
N LEU A 80 8.07 -14.87 7.36
CA LEU A 80 9.16 -15.70 7.83
C LEU A 80 9.36 -16.86 6.86
N GLU A 81 10.60 -17.23 6.59
CA GLU A 81 10.96 -18.30 5.65
C GLU A 81 11.56 -19.50 6.38
N VAL A 82 10.93 -20.66 6.24
CA VAL A 82 11.44 -21.90 6.82
C VAL A 82 12.65 -22.38 6.02
N GLN A 83 13.78 -22.52 6.69
CA GLN A 83 15.04 -22.91 6.06
C GLN A 83 15.06 -24.40 5.73
N ASN A 84 15.82 -24.75 4.69
CA ASN A 84 16.09 -26.14 4.26
C ASN A 84 14.82 -26.95 3.95
N ARG A 85 13.76 -26.31 3.45
CA ARG A 85 12.53 -26.97 3.00
C ARG A 85 12.35 -26.79 1.49
N SER A 86 11.87 -27.86 0.84
CA SER A 86 11.36 -27.83 -0.53
C SER A 86 9.98 -28.50 -0.57
N PRO A 87 8.92 -27.88 -1.13
CA PRO A 87 8.92 -26.53 -1.71
C PRO A 87 9.15 -25.44 -0.65
N ARG A 88 9.34 -24.19 -1.09
CA ARG A 88 9.53 -23.05 -0.19
C ARG A 88 8.30 -22.90 0.73
N LEU A 89 8.49 -22.64 2.02
CA LEU A 89 7.41 -22.32 2.94
C LEU A 89 7.61 -20.95 3.54
N VAL A 90 6.59 -20.12 3.37
CA VAL A 90 6.48 -18.83 4.03
C VAL A 90 5.44 -18.93 5.13
N LEU A 91 5.76 -18.38 6.30
CA LEU A 91 4.88 -18.22 7.44
C LEU A 91 4.61 -16.73 7.63
N GLU A 92 3.38 -16.33 7.92
CA GLU A 92 3.06 -14.95 8.27
C GLU A 92 2.84 -14.83 9.78
N VAL A 93 3.51 -13.88 10.43
CA VAL A 93 3.32 -13.61 11.86
C VAL A 93 1.93 -13.02 12.12
N ALA A 94 1.10 -13.74 12.87
CA ALA A 94 -0.25 -13.30 13.19
C ALA A 94 -0.35 -12.65 14.58
N GLN A 95 0.44 -13.11 15.55
CA GLN A 95 0.41 -12.60 16.93
C GLN A 95 1.71 -12.90 17.69
N HIS A 96 1.97 -12.11 18.73
CA HIS A 96 3.02 -12.36 19.71
C HIS A 96 2.42 -13.07 20.93
N LEU A 97 2.95 -14.24 21.29
CA LEU A 97 2.44 -15.03 22.41
C LEU A 97 3.12 -14.69 23.75
N GLY A 98 4.29 -14.04 23.70
CA GLY A 98 5.20 -13.90 24.85
C GLY A 98 6.31 -14.94 24.81
N GLU A 99 7.23 -14.91 25.78
CA GLU A 99 8.39 -15.83 25.84
C GLU A 99 9.22 -15.88 24.54
N ASN A 100 9.34 -14.72 23.89
CA ASN A 100 9.92 -14.53 22.56
C ASN A 100 9.36 -15.47 21.48
N THR A 101 8.09 -15.87 21.62
CA THR A 101 7.39 -16.73 20.67
C THR A 101 6.37 -15.94 19.86
N VAL A 102 6.41 -16.12 18.55
CA VAL A 102 5.39 -15.64 17.63
C VAL A 102 4.54 -16.80 17.14
N ARG A 103 3.25 -16.55 16.94
CA ARG A 103 2.36 -17.49 16.27
C ARG A 103 2.16 -17.05 14.83
N THR A 104 2.35 -17.99 13.94
CA THR A 104 2.36 -17.76 12.50
C THR A 104 1.30 -18.59 11.80
N ILE A 105 0.89 -18.13 10.63
CA ILE A 105 0.00 -18.86 9.71
C ILE A 105 0.83 -19.29 8.51
N ALA A 106 0.83 -20.58 8.21
CA ALA A 106 1.54 -21.13 7.06
C ALA A 106 0.79 -20.82 5.76
N MET A 107 1.52 -20.34 4.75
CA MET A 107 0.97 -20.03 3.42
C MET A 107 0.81 -21.26 2.52
N ASP A 108 1.36 -22.39 2.93
CA ASP A 108 1.30 -23.68 2.25
C ASP A 108 1.30 -24.81 3.30
N GLY A 109 1.20 -26.06 2.87
CA GLY A 109 1.15 -27.24 3.73
C GLY A 109 2.30 -27.30 4.76
N THR A 110 2.00 -27.73 5.98
CA THR A 110 2.96 -27.82 7.10
C THR A 110 3.54 -29.23 7.27
N GLU A 111 3.35 -30.11 6.28
CA GLU A 111 3.89 -31.46 6.28
C GLU A 111 5.41 -31.44 6.29
N GLY A 112 6.00 -32.35 7.06
CA GLY A 112 7.45 -32.49 7.17
C GLY A 112 8.14 -31.42 8.02
N LEU A 113 7.41 -30.48 8.62
CA LEU A 113 8.00 -29.55 9.59
C LEU A 113 8.41 -30.27 10.87
N VAL A 114 9.60 -29.94 11.36
CA VAL A 114 10.17 -30.51 12.58
C VAL A 114 10.43 -29.40 13.59
N ARG A 115 10.19 -29.70 14.87
CA ARG A 115 10.54 -28.78 15.96
C ARG A 115 12.05 -28.54 15.99
N GLY A 116 12.45 -27.30 16.24
CA GLY A 116 13.83 -26.86 16.18
C GLY A 116 14.30 -26.47 14.77
N GLN A 117 13.48 -26.68 13.72
CA GLN A 117 13.81 -26.24 12.37
C GLN A 117 13.95 -24.71 12.34
N GLU A 118 14.98 -24.26 11.62
CA GLU A 118 15.33 -22.85 11.51
C GLU A 118 14.35 -22.10 10.62
N VAL A 119 14.01 -20.89 11.07
CA VAL A 119 13.11 -19.96 10.40
C VAL A 119 13.79 -18.61 10.34
N LEU A 120 13.79 -17.97 9.18
CA LEU A 120 14.42 -16.67 8.95
C LEU A 120 13.35 -15.58 8.89
N ASP A 121 13.55 -14.46 9.57
CA ASP A 121 12.74 -13.26 9.34
C ASP A 121 13.14 -12.56 8.04
N CYS A 122 12.16 -12.31 7.17
CA CYS A 122 12.38 -11.57 5.93
C CYS A 122 12.46 -10.05 6.19
N GLY A 123 12.08 -9.59 7.40
CA GLY A 123 12.11 -8.17 7.78
C GLY A 123 11.02 -7.32 7.11
N SER A 124 10.10 -7.95 6.37
CA SER A 124 8.96 -7.30 5.73
C SER A 124 7.76 -8.24 5.64
N PRO A 125 6.55 -7.71 5.43
CA PRO A 125 5.40 -8.52 5.02
C PRO A 125 5.66 -9.30 3.74
N ILE A 126 4.78 -10.25 3.42
CA ILE A 126 4.82 -10.95 2.13
C ILE A 126 4.74 -9.90 1.01
N ARG A 127 5.75 -9.91 0.13
CA ARG A 127 5.84 -9.00 -1.02
C ARG A 127 5.63 -9.79 -2.30
N ILE A 128 4.75 -9.29 -3.15
CA ILE A 128 4.42 -9.92 -4.44
C ILE A 128 4.85 -9.03 -5.61
N PRO A 129 5.18 -9.62 -6.77
CA PRO A 129 5.45 -8.85 -7.99
C PRO A 129 4.19 -8.10 -8.42
N VAL A 130 4.36 -6.85 -8.86
CA VAL A 130 3.29 -6.00 -9.38
C VAL A 130 3.75 -5.29 -10.64
N GLY A 131 2.80 -4.84 -11.46
CA GLY A 131 3.08 -4.09 -12.69
C GLY A 131 2.38 -4.68 -13.91
N ALA A 132 2.74 -4.20 -15.09
CA ALA A 132 2.17 -4.71 -16.34
C ALA A 132 2.73 -6.11 -16.68
N GLU A 133 3.89 -6.44 -16.12
CA GLU A 133 4.64 -7.67 -16.34
C GLU A 133 3.94 -8.90 -15.72
N THR A 134 3.04 -8.68 -14.76
CA THR A 134 2.21 -9.75 -14.17
C THR A 134 0.95 -10.05 -14.97
N LEU A 135 0.60 -9.24 -15.98
CA LEU A 135 -0.62 -9.44 -16.77
C LEU A 135 -0.57 -10.76 -17.55
N GLY A 136 -1.61 -11.57 -17.39
CA GLY A 136 -1.71 -12.89 -18.04
C GLY A 136 -0.83 -13.97 -17.41
N ARG A 137 -0.21 -13.70 -16.25
CA ARG A 137 0.50 -14.69 -15.43
C ARG A 137 -0.44 -15.25 -14.37
N ILE A 138 -0.18 -16.47 -13.91
CA ILE A 138 -0.84 -17.04 -12.72
C ILE A 138 0.17 -17.05 -11.59
N ILE A 139 -0.14 -16.34 -10.51
CA ILE A 139 0.71 -16.22 -9.31
C ILE A 139 0.00 -16.82 -8.10
N ASN A 140 0.77 -17.44 -7.20
CA ASN A 140 0.28 -17.91 -5.92
C ASN A 140 0.25 -16.78 -4.86
N VAL A 141 -0.17 -17.12 -3.65
CA VAL A 141 -0.32 -16.18 -2.52
C VAL A 141 1.00 -15.49 -2.10
N ILE A 142 2.14 -16.15 -2.32
CA ILE A 142 3.46 -15.60 -2.01
C ILE A 142 4.13 -14.90 -3.21
N GLY A 143 3.40 -14.78 -4.34
CA GLY A 143 3.86 -14.07 -5.52
C GLY A 143 4.71 -14.90 -6.49
N GLU A 144 4.80 -16.21 -6.32
CA GLU A 144 5.54 -17.09 -7.22
C GLU A 144 4.67 -17.50 -8.43
N PRO A 145 5.24 -17.57 -9.64
CA PRO A 145 4.52 -18.00 -10.82
C PRO A 145 4.25 -19.51 -10.78
N ILE A 146 2.99 -19.90 -11.00
CA ILE A 146 2.55 -21.31 -11.06
C ILE A 146 2.04 -21.71 -12.45
N ASP A 147 2.32 -20.88 -13.46
CA ASP A 147 1.90 -21.10 -14.85
C ASP A 147 2.94 -21.81 -15.72
N GLU A 148 4.05 -22.26 -15.15
CA GLU A 148 5.17 -22.94 -15.84
C GLU A 148 5.84 -22.10 -16.96
N ARG A 149 5.62 -20.77 -16.98
CA ARG A 149 6.16 -19.85 -18.00
C ARG A 149 7.46 -19.16 -17.59
N GLY A 150 8.17 -19.71 -16.60
CA GLY A 150 9.39 -19.13 -16.04
C GLY A 150 9.14 -17.99 -15.04
N PRO A 151 10.18 -17.25 -14.64
CA PRO A 151 10.05 -16.15 -13.68
C PRO A 151 9.23 -14.97 -14.22
N ILE A 152 8.81 -14.06 -13.34
CA ILE A 152 8.20 -12.77 -13.71
C ILE A 152 9.29 -11.71 -13.64
N ASP A 153 9.67 -11.16 -14.78
CA ASP A 153 10.70 -10.14 -14.88
C ASP A 153 10.13 -8.78 -14.46
N THR A 154 10.12 -8.49 -13.16
CA THR A 154 9.74 -7.17 -12.63
C THR A 154 10.61 -6.74 -11.47
N ASP A 155 11.00 -5.47 -11.47
CA ASP A 155 11.71 -4.84 -10.35
C ASP A 155 10.74 -4.33 -9.28
N LYS A 156 9.43 -4.33 -9.57
CA LYS A 156 8.40 -3.75 -8.70
C LYS A 156 7.75 -4.84 -7.85
N THR A 157 7.91 -4.70 -6.54
CA THR A 157 7.20 -5.53 -5.55
C THR A 157 6.40 -4.66 -4.59
N ALA A 158 5.23 -5.13 -4.18
CA ALA A 158 4.39 -4.47 -3.19
C ALA A 158 4.05 -5.43 -2.04
N PRO A 159 3.98 -4.96 -0.78
CA PRO A 159 3.48 -5.77 0.32
C PRO A 159 1.98 -6.04 0.15
N ILE A 160 1.52 -7.24 0.52
CA ILE A 160 0.09 -7.59 0.52
C ILE A 160 -0.69 -6.82 1.60
N HIS A 161 0.01 -6.42 2.66
CA HIS A 161 -0.53 -5.60 3.74
C HIS A 161 -0.25 -4.13 3.44
N ALA A 162 -1.30 -3.38 3.12
CA ALA A 162 -1.25 -1.95 2.87
C ALA A 162 -2.39 -1.26 3.63
N GLU A 163 -2.12 -0.05 4.12
CA GLU A 163 -3.15 0.79 4.73
C GLU A 163 -4.22 1.16 3.70
N ALA A 164 -5.46 1.26 4.16
CA ALA A 164 -6.55 1.73 3.32
C ALA A 164 -6.33 3.20 2.91
N PRO A 165 -6.83 3.63 1.73
CA PRO A 165 -6.77 5.03 1.34
C PRO A 165 -7.39 5.95 2.41
N PRO A 166 -6.74 7.09 2.74
CA PRO A 166 -7.26 8.02 3.71
C PRO A 166 -8.54 8.70 3.20
N PHE A 167 -9.35 9.21 4.14
CA PHE A 167 -10.64 9.86 3.83
C PHE A 167 -10.53 10.98 2.78
N VAL A 168 -9.43 11.72 2.76
CA VAL A 168 -9.20 12.84 1.82
C VAL A 168 -8.99 12.39 0.36
N GLU A 169 -8.61 11.13 0.15
CA GLU A 169 -8.44 10.53 -1.19
C GLU A 169 -9.72 9.85 -1.68
N MET A 170 -10.76 9.75 -0.85
CA MET A 170 -12.02 9.14 -1.25
C MET A 170 -12.79 10.08 -2.19
N SER A 171 -13.10 9.60 -3.39
CA SER A 171 -14.00 10.30 -4.31
C SER A 171 -15.46 10.03 -3.97
N VAL A 172 -16.30 11.06 -4.08
CA VAL A 172 -17.76 10.98 -3.96
C VAL A 172 -18.46 10.86 -5.32
N GLU A 173 -17.68 10.85 -6.42
CA GLU A 173 -18.22 10.76 -7.77
C GLU A 173 -18.83 9.38 -8.03
N GLN A 174 -20.08 9.37 -8.49
CA GLN A 174 -20.79 8.15 -8.84
C GLN A 174 -20.96 8.11 -10.36
N GLU A 175 -20.11 7.30 -11.02
CA GLU A 175 -20.20 7.02 -12.45
C GLU A 175 -20.75 5.60 -12.66
N ILE A 176 -21.68 5.44 -13.60
CA ILE A 176 -22.19 4.11 -13.97
C ILE A 176 -21.13 3.36 -14.78
N LEU A 177 -20.85 2.12 -14.40
CA LEU A 177 -20.09 1.15 -15.18
C LEU A 177 -21.07 0.32 -16.02
N VAL A 178 -21.18 0.62 -17.30
CA VAL A 178 -22.04 -0.12 -18.24
C VAL A 178 -21.46 -1.51 -18.50
N THR A 179 -22.22 -2.56 -18.19
CA THR A 179 -21.77 -3.96 -18.31
C THR A 179 -22.19 -4.63 -19.61
N GLY A 180 -23.26 -4.14 -20.25
CA GLY A 180 -23.91 -4.80 -21.38
C GLY A 180 -24.85 -5.94 -20.97
N ILE A 181 -25.02 -6.20 -19.67
CA ILE A 181 -25.86 -7.27 -19.14
C ILE A 181 -27.22 -6.69 -18.76
N LYS A 182 -28.27 -7.03 -19.52
CA LYS A 182 -29.62 -6.44 -19.37
C LYS A 182 -30.14 -6.37 -17.93
N VAL A 183 -30.04 -7.48 -17.19
CA VAL A 183 -30.56 -7.56 -15.82
C VAL A 183 -29.74 -6.69 -14.86
N VAL A 184 -28.42 -6.62 -15.06
CA VAL A 184 -27.51 -5.82 -14.23
C VAL A 184 -27.71 -4.34 -14.54
N ASP A 185 -27.59 -3.95 -15.80
CA ASP A 185 -27.66 -2.54 -16.21
C ASP A 185 -29.04 -1.90 -15.94
N LEU A 186 -30.12 -2.69 -15.96
CA LEU A 186 -31.49 -2.17 -15.72
C LEU A 186 -31.91 -2.21 -14.25
N LEU A 187 -31.63 -3.31 -13.52
CA LEU A 187 -32.16 -3.50 -12.16
C LEU A 187 -31.16 -3.17 -11.06
N ALA A 188 -29.86 -3.40 -11.30
CA ALA A 188 -28.81 -3.24 -10.31
C ALA A 188 -27.51 -2.72 -10.96
N PRO A 189 -27.53 -1.48 -11.51
CA PRO A 189 -26.41 -0.94 -12.28
C PRO A 189 -25.15 -0.84 -11.42
N TYR A 190 -24.00 -1.17 -12.00
CA TYR A 190 -22.72 -1.11 -11.30
C TYR A 190 -22.17 0.31 -11.30
N VAL A 191 -21.53 0.68 -10.19
CA VAL A 191 -20.84 1.96 -10.04
C VAL A 191 -19.34 1.73 -10.21
N LYS A 192 -18.68 2.58 -11.01
CA LYS A 192 -17.24 2.53 -11.24
C LYS A 192 -16.49 2.82 -9.94
N GLY A 193 -15.50 1.99 -9.61
CA GLY A 193 -14.81 2.04 -8.32
C GLY A 193 -15.65 1.53 -7.13
N GLY A 194 -16.88 1.08 -7.37
CA GLY A 194 -17.73 0.46 -6.36
C GLY A 194 -17.35 -0.99 -6.06
N LYS A 195 -17.88 -1.52 -4.96
CA LYS A 195 -17.77 -2.94 -4.58
C LYS A 195 -19.03 -3.68 -5.01
N ILE A 196 -18.86 -4.78 -5.74
CA ILE A 196 -19.96 -5.58 -6.28
C ILE A 196 -19.92 -6.96 -5.63
N GLY A 197 -21.08 -7.45 -5.16
CA GLY A 197 -21.22 -8.80 -4.61
C GLY A 197 -22.13 -9.66 -5.49
N LEU A 198 -21.63 -10.83 -5.91
CA LEU A 198 -22.42 -11.84 -6.62
C LEU A 198 -22.80 -12.95 -5.63
N PHE A 199 -24.05 -12.95 -5.17
CA PHE A 199 -24.55 -13.93 -4.21
C PHE A 199 -25.30 -15.06 -4.91
N GLY A 200 -24.95 -16.31 -4.61
CA GLY A 200 -25.57 -17.47 -5.25
C GLY A 200 -25.02 -18.81 -4.74
N GLY A 201 -25.75 -19.89 -4.97
CA GLY A 201 -25.36 -21.27 -4.61
C GLY A 201 -24.38 -21.92 -5.58
N ALA A 202 -24.19 -23.24 -5.48
CA ALA A 202 -23.41 -24.01 -6.45
C ALA A 202 -24.13 -24.08 -7.81
N GLY A 203 -23.39 -23.93 -8.91
CA GLY A 203 -23.93 -24.11 -10.27
C GLY A 203 -24.80 -22.96 -10.81
N VAL A 204 -24.86 -21.80 -10.14
CA VAL A 204 -25.71 -20.68 -10.56
C VAL A 204 -25.01 -19.61 -11.40
N GLY A 205 -23.75 -19.85 -11.82
CA GLY A 205 -23.00 -18.95 -12.70
C GLY A 205 -22.47 -17.68 -12.02
N LYS A 206 -21.83 -17.84 -10.85
CA LYS A 206 -21.02 -16.78 -10.22
C LYS A 206 -19.65 -16.65 -10.87
#